data_AF-A0A520DAT1-F1
#
_entry.id   AF-A0A520DAT1-F1
#
_cell.length_a   1.000
_cell.length_b   1.000
_cell.length_c   1.000
_cell.angle_alpha   90.00
_cell.angle_beta   90.00
_cell.angle_gamma   90.00
#
_symmetry.space_group_name_H-M   'P 1'
#
loop_
_entity.id
_entity.type
_entity.pdbx_description
1 polymer ?
#
loop_
_entity_poly.entity_id
_entity_poly.type
_entity_poly.pdbx_seq_one_letter_code
_entity_poly.pdbx_strand_id
1 'polypeptide(L)'
;MRVHRSTGAKRAVQAAKQRGISFIGLLFVAIVLACVGVVVAQVIPTLIEYQAITKAANKAAEGSTVPEVRAIFDRSQAVDDFKSVSGKDLDVQKVGEKVVVSFAYDREIHLFGPAFLVLKYKGQGQSR
;
A
#
# COMPACT_ATOMS: atom_id res chain seq x y z
N MET A 1 69.09 41.32 -25.02
CA MET A 1 67.73 41.88 -24.86
C MET A 1 66.72 40.81 -25.27
N ARG A 2 65.93 40.34 -24.31
CA ARG A 2 64.94 39.25 -24.35
C ARG A 2 63.77 39.64 -25.25
N VAL A 3 63.20 38.73 -26.05
CA VAL A 3 61.75 38.40 -26.04
C VAL A 3 61.53 37.01 -26.65
N HIS A 4 61.11 36.06 -25.80
CA HIS A 4 60.45 34.82 -26.18
C HIS A 4 59.03 35.16 -26.66
N ARG A 5 58.62 34.77 -27.87
CA ARG A 5 57.19 34.70 -28.23
C ARG A 5 56.70 33.27 -28.04
N SER A 6 56.04 33.07 -26.90
CA SER A 6 55.07 31.99 -26.70
C SER A 6 53.77 32.40 -27.40
N THR A 7 53.25 31.58 -28.31
CA THR A 7 51.87 31.69 -28.78
C THR A 7 51.18 30.38 -28.47
N GLY A 8 50.35 30.42 -27.41
CA GLY A 8 49.66 29.27 -26.87
C GLY A 8 48.60 28.71 -27.82
N ALA A 9 48.54 27.38 -27.88
CA ALA A 9 47.43 26.66 -28.48
C ALA A 9 46.14 26.95 -27.71
N LYS A 10 45.13 27.50 -28.40
CA LYS A 10 43.78 27.65 -27.85
C LYS A 10 43.15 26.25 -27.74
N ARG A 11 43.10 25.65 -26.55
CA ARG A 11 42.21 24.52 -26.29
C ARG A 11 40.77 25.03 -26.34
N ALA A 12 40.02 24.62 -27.35
CA ALA A 12 38.58 24.82 -27.38
C ALA A 12 37.98 24.00 -26.22
N VAL A 13 37.44 24.69 -25.21
CA VAL A 13 36.59 24.07 -24.21
C VAL A 13 35.30 23.69 -24.92
N GLN A 14 35.10 22.40 -25.21
CA GLN A 14 33.79 21.89 -25.61
C GLN A 14 32.83 22.16 -24.45
N ALA A 15 32.00 23.20 -24.57
CA ALA A 15 30.90 23.42 -23.66
C ALA A 15 29.99 22.18 -23.72
N ALA A 16 29.88 21.46 -22.60
CA ALA A 16 28.98 20.33 -22.50
C ALA A 16 27.56 20.82 -22.84
N LYS A 17 26.98 20.30 -23.92
CA LYS A 17 25.63 20.66 -24.34
C LYS A 17 24.66 20.18 -23.25
N GLN A 18 24.20 21.09 -22.39
CA GLN A 18 23.22 20.79 -21.37
C GLN A 18 21.91 20.38 -22.06
N ARG A 19 21.60 19.09 -22.05
CA ARG A 19 20.34 18.57 -22.56
C ARG A 19 19.32 18.70 -21.43
N GLY A 20 18.52 19.77 -21.46
CA GLY A 20 17.39 19.92 -20.54
C GLY A 20 16.31 18.87 -20.79
N ILE A 21 15.39 18.71 -19.83
CA ILE A 21 14.19 17.87 -20.01
C ILE A 21 13.36 18.48 -21.14
N SER A 22 13.07 17.67 -22.17
CA SER A 22 12.18 18.09 -23.25
C SER A 22 10.73 18.21 -22.74
N PHE A 23 9.94 19.12 -23.31
CA PHE A 23 8.51 19.27 -22.99
C PHE A 23 7.76 17.94 -23.08
N ILE A 24 8.07 17.10 -24.08
CA ILE A 24 7.49 15.76 -24.22
C ILE A 24 7.89 14.84 -23.06
N GLY A 25 9.13 14.95 -22.59
CA GLY A 25 9.62 14.19 -21.44
C GLY A 25 8.94 14.60 -20.14
N LEU A 26 8.71 15.91 -19.97
CA LEU A 26 7.95 16.43 -18.83
C LEU A 26 6.51 15.92 -18.84
N LEU A 27 5.83 15.98 -19.99
CA LEU A 27 4.46 15.49 -20.14
C LEU A 27 4.37 13.98 -19.87
N PHE A 28 5.32 13.21 -20.39
CA PHE A 28 5.39 11.77 -20.15
C PHE A 28 5.49 11.46 -18.66
N VAL A 29 6.41 12.12 -17.94
CA VAL A 29 6.54 11.95 -16.48
C VAL A 29 5.27 12.35 -15.75
N ALA A 30 4.63 13.45 -16.14
CA ALA A 30 3.38 13.90 -15.52
C ALA A 30 2.25 12.86 -15.68
N ILE A 31 2.11 12.25 -16.85
CA ILE A 31 1.13 11.19 -17.11
C ILE A 31 1.42 9.96 -16.25
N VAL A 32 2.68 9.51 -16.21
CA VAL A 32 3.08 8.36 -15.39
C VAL A 32 2.78 8.62 -13.92
N LEU A 33 3.12 9.80 -13.39
CA LEU A 33 2.82 10.18 -12.01
C LEU A 33 1.32 10.23 -11.74
N ALA A 34 0.51 10.73 -12.68
CA ALA A 34 -0.95 10.73 -12.54
C ALA A 34 -1.51 9.30 -12.46
N CYS A 35 -1.07 8.39 -13.33
CA CYS A 35 -1.47 6.98 -13.29
C CYS A 35 -1.10 6.32 -11.96
N VAL A 36 0.14 6.52 -11.49
CA VAL A 36 0.60 5.99 -10.19
C VAL A 36 -0.23 6.60 -9.05
N GLY A 37 -0.50 7.90 -9.11
CA GLY A 37 -1.31 8.61 -8.11
C GLY A 37 -2.72 8.04 -7.96
N VAL A 38 -3.39 7.72 -9.08
CA VAL A 38 -4.72 7.08 -9.05
C VAL A 38 -4.66 5.71 -8.39
N VAL A 39 -3.67 4.89 -8.73
CA VAL A 39 -3.50 3.55 -8.13
C VAL A 39 -3.28 3.67 -6.62
N VAL A 40 -2.39 4.56 -6.18
CA VAL A 40 -2.14 4.81 -4.75
C VAL A 40 -3.39 5.29 -4.03
N ALA A 41 -4.15 6.21 -4.64
CA ALA A 41 -5.38 6.72 -4.05
C ALA A 41 -6.43 5.61 -3.82
N GLN A 42 -6.50 4.62 -4.70
CA GLN A 42 -7.40 3.47 -4.55
C GLN A 42 -6.95 2.48 -3.45
N VAL A 43 -5.66 2.44 -3.10
CA VAL A 43 -5.13 1.60 -2.00
C VAL A 43 -5.47 2.18 -0.62
N ILE A 44 -5.62 3.50 -0.50
CA ILE A 44 -5.94 4.14 0.79
C ILE A 44 -7.21 3.58 1.45
N PRO A 45 -8.39 3.53 0.78
CA PRO A 45 -9.60 2.99 1.39
C PRO A 45 -9.46 1.51 1.80
N THR A 46 -8.68 0.70 1.06
CA THR A 46 -8.46 -0.71 1.45
C THR A 46 -7.59 -0.84 2.69
N LEU A 47 -6.64 0.07 2.90
CA LEU A 47 -5.85 0.14 4.13
C LEU A 47 -6.69 0.56 5.35
N ILE A 48 -7.63 1.49 5.16
CA ILE A 48 -8.57 1.89 6.22
C ILE A 48 -9.43 0.69 6.62
N GLU A 49 -9.94 -0.06 5.65
CA GLU A 49 -10.72 -1.27 5.92
C GLU A 49 -9.89 -2.34 6.64
N TYR A 50 -8.63 -2.55 6.22
CA TYR A 50 -7.71 -3.46 6.91
C TYR A 50 -7.49 -3.07 8.38
N GLN A 51 -7.36 -1.78 8.68
CA GLN A 51 -7.25 -1.30 10.06
C GLN A 51 -8.53 -1.56 10.87
N ALA A 52 -9.70 -1.35 10.28
CA ALA A 52 -10.98 -1.65 10.93
C ALA A 52 -11.12 -3.15 11.24
N ILE A 53 -10.80 -4.02 10.28
CA ILE A 53 -10.81 -5.48 10.46
C ILE A 53 -9.81 -5.89 11.56
N THR A 54 -8.62 -5.30 11.58
CA THR A 54 -7.61 -5.58 12.62
C THR A 54 -8.13 -5.20 14.01
N LYS A 55 -8.80 -4.06 14.15
CA LYS A 55 -9.43 -3.63 15.41
C LYS A 55 -10.56 -4.59 15.81
N ALA A 56 -11.41 -4.98 14.86
CA ALA A 56 -12.48 -5.94 15.08
C ALA A 56 -11.94 -7.31 15.53
N ALA A 57 -10.86 -7.80 14.92
CA ALA A 57 -10.21 -9.06 15.30
C ALA A 57 -9.63 -9.00 16.73
N ASN A 58 -8.98 -7.90 17.09
CA ASN A 58 -8.49 -7.69 18.46
C ASN A 58 -9.63 -7.72 19.49
N LYS A 59 -10.75 -7.06 19.19
CA LYS A 59 -11.94 -7.07 20.06
C LYS A 59 -12.60 -8.45 20.11
N ALA A 60 -12.69 -9.14 18.98
CA ALA A 60 -13.26 -10.47 18.89
C ALA A 60 -12.49 -11.49 19.74
N ALA A 61 -11.18 -11.30 19.94
CA ALA A 61 -10.34 -12.13 20.79
C ALA A 61 -10.70 -12.06 22.29
N GLU A 62 -11.59 -11.15 22.71
CA GLU A 62 -12.15 -11.12 24.07
C GLU A 62 -13.19 -12.24 24.30
N GLY A 63 -13.73 -12.82 23.22
CA GLY A 63 -14.69 -13.93 23.31
C GLY A 63 -14.02 -15.24 23.74
N SER A 64 -14.75 -16.07 24.48
CA SER A 64 -14.24 -17.34 25.05
C SER A 64 -14.57 -18.57 24.20
N THR A 65 -15.54 -18.44 23.29
CA THR A 65 -16.02 -19.50 22.40
C THR A 65 -16.05 -19.03 20.95
N VAL A 66 -15.92 -19.95 19.99
CA VAL A 66 -15.94 -19.60 18.56
C VAL A 66 -17.21 -18.83 18.17
N PRO A 67 -18.44 -19.25 18.56
CA PRO A 67 -19.65 -18.48 18.23
C PRO A 67 -19.65 -17.06 18.81
N GLU A 68 -19.12 -16.88 20.02
CA GLU A 68 -19.03 -15.57 20.66
C GLU A 68 -18.02 -14.66 19.96
N VAL A 69 -16.83 -15.17 19.64
CA VAL A 69 -15.80 -14.46 18.86
C VAL A 69 -16.39 -13.95 17.54
N ARG A 70 -17.10 -14.81 16.81
CA ARG A 70 -17.76 -14.45 15.54
C ARG A 70 -18.82 -13.38 15.75
N ALA A 71 -19.68 -13.53 16.76
CA ALA A 71 -20.70 -12.54 17.07
C ALA A 71 -20.11 -11.17 17.48
N ILE A 72 -19.00 -11.14 18.21
CA ILE A 72 -18.29 -9.89 18.54
C ILE A 72 -17.76 -9.23 17.26
N PHE A 73 -17.11 -10.01 16.39
CA PHE A 73 -16.59 -9.52 15.13
C PHE A 73 -17.70 -8.98 14.21
N ASP A 74 -18.80 -9.72 14.05
CA ASP A 74 -19.94 -9.33 13.20
C ASP A 74 -20.61 -8.04 13.71
N ARG A 75 -20.64 -7.81 15.03
CA ARG A 75 -21.08 -6.51 15.59
C ARG A 75 -20.13 -5.39 15.21
N SER A 76 -18.83 -5.60 15.29
CA SER A 76 -17.83 -4.62 14.83
C SER A 76 -17.95 -4.36 13.33
N GLN A 77 -18.19 -5.40 12.53
CA GLN A 77 -18.45 -5.27 11.10
C GLN A 77 -19.64 -4.36 10.82
N ALA A 78 -20.76 -4.53 11.54
CA ALA A 78 -21.94 -3.70 11.37
C ALA A 78 -21.72 -2.23 11.79
N VAL A 79 -20.81 -1.97 12.73
CA VAL A 79 -20.50 -0.62 13.23
C VAL A 79 -19.51 0.11 12.30
N ASP A 80 -18.45 -0.56 11.88
CA ASP A 80 -17.38 0.02 11.05
C ASP A 80 -17.61 -0.17 9.53
N ASP A 81 -18.72 -0.82 9.12
CA ASP A 81 -19.21 -1.08 7.75
C ASP A 81 -18.15 -1.64 6.77
N PHE A 82 -17.27 -2.54 7.25
CA PHE A 82 -16.37 -3.28 6.37
C PHE A 82 -17.03 -4.55 5.81
N LYS A 83 -16.60 -5.00 4.62
CA LYS A 83 -17.28 -6.10 3.89
C LYS A 83 -16.34 -7.20 3.42
N SER A 84 -15.03 -6.98 3.53
CA SER A 84 -14.03 -7.90 3.00
C SER A 84 -13.87 -9.19 3.80
N VAL A 85 -14.29 -9.20 5.07
CA VAL A 85 -14.19 -10.33 6.01
C VAL A 85 -15.44 -10.32 6.88
N SER A 86 -15.97 -11.49 7.17
CA SER A 86 -17.07 -11.71 8.13
C SER A 86 -16.64 -12.69 9.24
N GLY A 87 -17.42 -12.81 10.32
CA GLY A 87 -17.06 -13.67 11.45
C GLY A 87 -16.85 -15.14 11.06
N LYS A 88 -17.56 -15.63 10.05
CA LYS A 88 -17.38 -17.01 9.54
C LYS A 88 -16.01 -17.24 8.87
N ASP A 89 -15.36 -16.19 8.38
CA ASP A 89 -14.07 -16.26 7.68
C ASP A 89 -12.88 -16.23 8.66
N LEU A 90 -13.16 -16.08 9.96
CA LEU A 90 -12.14 -16.08 11.01
C LEU A 90 -11.65 -17.50 11.31
N ASP A 91 -10.33 -17.63 11.41
CA ASP A 91 -9.68 -18.76 12.07
C ASP A 91 -9.49 -18.43 13.55
N VAL A 92 -10.08 -19.25 14.42
CA VAL A 92 -10.09 -19.03 15.87
C VAL A 92 -9.31 -20.15 16.53
N GLN A 93 -8.19 -19.80 17.15
CA GLN A 93 -7.31 -20.74 17.84
C GLN A 93 -7.18 -20.38 19.32
N LYS A 94 -6.99 -21.39 20.16
CA LYS A 94 -6.61 -21.21 21.56
C LYS A 94 -5.14 -21.53 21.72
N VAL A 95 -4.34 -20.52 22.07
CA VAL A 95 -2.89 -20.66 22.27
C VAL A 95 -2.62 -20.39 23.75
N GLY A 96 -2.51 -21.48 24.52
CA GLY A 96 -2.48 -21.41 25.98
C GLY A 96 -3.82 -20.91 26.53
N GLU A 97 -3.79 -19.84 27.32
CA GLU A 97 -4.98 -19.18 27.87
C GLU A 97 -5.54 -18.06 26.98
N LYS A 98 -4.89 -17.78 25.84
CA LYS A 98 -5.30 -16.68 24.94
C LYS A 98 -6.06 -17.19 23.73
N VAL A 99 -7.09 -16.45 23.34
CA VAL A 99 -7.77 -16.62 22.06
C VAL A 99 -7.05 -15.79 21.00
N VAL A 100 -6.70 -16.43 19.89
CA VAL A 100 -6.08 -15.83 18.71
C VAL A 100 -7.09 -15.90 17.57
N VAL A 101 -7.38 -14.74 16.98
CA VAL A 101 -8.35 -14.57 15.90
C VAL A 101 -7.62 -14.11 14.66
N SER A 102 -7.50 -14.99 13.66
CA SER A 102 -6.77 -14.72 12.43
C SER A 102 -7.73 -14.54 11.25
N PHE A 103 -7.31 -13.73 10.29
CA PHE A 103 -8.04 -13.48 9.05
C PHE A 103 -7.08 -13.30 7.88
N ALA A 104 -7.54 -13.66 6.69
CA ALA A 104 -6.85 -13.41 5.43
C ALA A 104 -7.85 -13.22 4.30
N TYR A 105 -7.59 -12.27 3.40
CA TYR A 105 -8.47 -11.97 2.26
C TYR A 105 -7.71 -11.23 1.16
N ASP A 106 -8.23 -11.31 -0.06
CA ASP A 106 -7.69 -10.60 -1.22
C ASP A 106 -8.65 -9.46 -1.60
N ARG A 107 -8.10 -8.27 -1.88
CA ARG A 107 -8.82 -7.13 -2.46
C ARG A 107 -8.39 -6.95 -3.90
N GLU A 108 -9.35 -7.11 -4.80
CA GLU A 108 -9.17 -6.85 -6.21
C GLU A 108 -9.71 -5.45 -6.55
N ILE A 109 -8.88 -4.67 -7.22
CA ILE A 109 -9.23 -3.33 -7.71
C ILE A 109 -9.06 -3.37 -9.22
N HIS A 110 -10.17 -3.18 -9.93
CA HIS A 110 -10.15 -3.08 -11.39
C HIS A 110 -9.49 -1.77 -11.80
N LEU A 111 -8.43 -1.84 -12.59
CA LEU A 111 -7.71 -0.66 -13.04
C LEU A 111 -8.26 -0.20 -14.39
N PHE A 112 -8.12 -1.04 -15.42
CA PHE A 112 -8.62 -0.80 -16.78
C PHE A 112 -8.51 -2.08 -17.62
N GLY A 113 -9.44 -2.30 -18.56
CA GLY A 113 -9.38 -3.47 -19.44
C GLY A 113 -9.25 -4.79 -18.65
N PRO A 114 -8.32 -5.69 -18.98
CA PRO A 114 -8.06 -6.91 -18.21
C PRO A 114 -7.10 -6.69 -17.01
N ALA A 115 -6.68 -5.46 -16.71
CA ALA A 115 -5.71 -5.17 -15.67
C ALA A 115 -6.37 -4.95 -14.30
N PHE A 116 -5.88 -5.66 -13.30
CA PHE A 116 -6.31 -5.60 -11.90
C PHE A 116 -5.12 -5.39 -10.98
N LEU A 117 -5.32 -4.63 -9.90
CA LEU A 117 -4.44 -4.62 -8.74
C LEU A 117 -5.02 -5.57 -7.70
N VAL A 118 -4.22 -6.52 -7.25
CA VAL A 118 -4.58 -7.45 -6.16
C VAL A 118 -3.73 -7.14 -4.93
N LEU A 119 -4.41 -6.89 -3.82
CA LEU A 119 -3.80 -6.66 -2.50
C LEU A 119 -4.17 -7.82 -1.59
N LYS A 120 -3.17 -8.54 -1.10
CA LYS A 120 -3.38 -9.66 -0.18
C LYS A 120 -3.18 -9.20 1.26
N TYR A 121 -4.25 -9.24 2.04
CA TYR A 121 -4.24 -8.84 3.43
C TYR A 121 -4.32 -10.06 4.34
N LYS A 122 -3.56 -10.03 5.43
CA LYS A 122 -3.62 -11.01 6.50
C LYS A 122 -3.31 -10.33 7.82
N GLY A 123 -3.91 -10.81 8.89
CA GLY A 123 -3.67 -10.29 10.22
C GLY A 123 -4.21 -11.23 11.29
N GLN A 124 -3.85 -10.93 12.53
CA GLN A 124 -4.34 -11.64 13.70
C GLN A 124 -4.57 -10.66 14.84
N GLY A 125 -5.61 -10.91 15.63
CA GLY A 125 -5.88 -10.26 16.90
C GLY A 125 -5.76 -11.24 18.05
N GLN A 126 -5.40 -10.74 19.23
CA GLN A 126 -5.27 -11.54 20.44
C GLN A 126 -5.70 -10.73 21.66
N SER A 127 -6.30 -11.40 22.64
CA SER A 127 -6.59 -10.77 23.93
C SER A 127 -5.28 -10.31 24.58
N ARG A 128 -5.24 -9.07 25.08
CA ARG A 128 -4.05 -8.52 25.73
C ARG A 128 -3.76 -9.27 27.02
#